data_AF-A0A914XR70-F1
#
_entry.id   AF-A0A914XR70-F1
#
_cell.length_a   1.000
_cell.length_b   1.000
_cell.length_c   1.000
_cell.angle_alpha   90.00
_cell.angle_beta   90.00
_cell.angle_gamma   90.00
#
_symmetry.space_group_name_H-M   'P 1'
#
loop_
_entity.id
_entity.type
_entity.pdbx_description
1 polymer ?
#
loop_
_entity_poly.entity_id
_entity_poly.type
_entity_poly.pdbx_seq_one_letter_code
_entity_poly.pdbx_strand_id
1 'polypeptide(L)'
;MTSFGIIYNVRYLPPMRRHINEASEKFAQRIQERIADASNIDAIPFDLNVLKRITEQKRIHDYSQNQCAHMISTLYAAKYGPMIMHRG
;
A
#
# COMPACT_ATOMS: atom_id res chain seq x y z
N MET A 1 -9.96 -38.74 -11.69
CA MET A 1 -9.43 -37.40 -11.34
C MET A 1 -10.46 -36.37 -11.78
N THR A 2 -11.05 -35.62 -10.86
CA THR A 2 -11.94 -34.51 -11.20
C THR A 2 -11.07 -33.26 -11.32
N SER A 3 -10.92 -32.74 -12.54
CA SER A 3 -10.21 -31.48 -12.77
C SER A 3 -11.12 -30.33 -12.32
N PHE A 4 -10.71 -29.59 -11.28
CA PHE A 4 -11.36 -28.33 -10.93
C PHE A 4 -10.84 -27.25 -11.90
N GLY A 5 -11.60 -26.99 -12.96
CA GLY A 5 -11.32 -25.87 -13.85
C GLY A 5 -11.71 -24.56 -13.18
N ILE A 6 -10.77 -23.62 -13.08
CA ILE A 6 -11.08 -22.24 -12.68
C ILE A 6 -11.71 -21.56 -13.91
N ILE A 7 -13.02 -21.30 -13.84
CA ILE A 7 -13.73 -20.57 -14.89
C ILE A 7 -13.57 -19.08 -14.60
N TYR A 8 -12.81 -18.39 -15.44
CA TYR A 8 -12.72 -16.92 -15.39
C TYR A 8 -13.83 -16.32 -16.25
N ASN A 9 -14.71 -15.53 -15.64
CA ASN A 9 -15.68 -14.72 -16.38
C ASN A 9 -14.99 -13.42 -16.82
N VAL A 10 -14.40 -13.42 -18.03
CA VAL A 10 -13.69 -12.28 -18.59
C VAL A 10 -14.65 -11.44 -19.42
N ARG A 11 -14.86 -10.17 -19.05
CA ARG A 11 -15.69 -9.22 -19.80
C ARG A 11 -14.86 -8.03 -20.26
N TYR A 12 -14.78 -7.84 -21.58
CA TYR A 12 -14.10 -6.69 -22.17
C TYR A 12 -14.98 -5.45 -22.08
N LEU A 13 -14.43 -4.36 -21.53
CA LEU A 13 -15.07 -3.06 -21.52
C LEU A 13 -14.59 -2.21 -22.70
N PRO A 14 -15.45 -1.35 -23.27
CA PRO A 14 -15.02 -0.41 -24.29
C PRO A 14 -13.96 0.55 -23.74
N PRO A 15 -13.04 1.04 -24.60
CA PRO A 15 -11.99 1.95 -24.17
C PRO A 15 -12.59 3.25 -23.63
N MET A 16 -12.33 3.53 -22.35
CA MET A 16 -12.76 4.76 -21.70
C MET A 16 -11.66 5.80 -21.77
N ARG A 17 -12.01 7.03 -22.19
CA ARG A 17 -11.11 8.18 -22.22
C ARG A 17 -11.49 9.18 -21.14
N ARG A 18 -10.49 9.80 -20.54
CA ARG A 18 -10.66 10.93 -19.63
C ARG A 18 -11.16 12.14 -20.40
N HIS A 19 -12.12 12.88 -19.85
CA HIS A 19 -12.54 14.15 -20.44
C HIS A 19 -11.47 15.23 -20.21
N ILE A 20 -11.47 16.28 -21.05
CA ILE A 20 -10.42 17.33 -21.06
C ILE A 20 -10.26 18.02 -19.69
N ASN A 21 -11.36 18.24 -18.97
CA ASN A 21 -11.39 18.91 -17.66
C ASN A 21 -11.73 17.97 -16.50
N GLU A 22 -11.71 16.65 -16.72
CA GLU A 22 -12.02 15.67 -15.67
C GLU A 22 -10.79 15.43 -14.79
N ALA A 23 -10.98 15.61 -13.48
CA ALA A 23 -9.98 15.25 -12.48
C ALA A 23 -9.69 13.73 -12.57
N SER A 24 -8.43 13.35 -12.39
CA SER A 24 -8.00 11.95 -12.53
C SER A 24 -8.75 11.01 -11.58
N GLU A 25 -9.13 11.48 -10.39
CA GLU A 25 -9.89 10.74 -9.39
C GLU A 25 -11.33 10.49 -9.84
N LYS A 26 -11.95 11.50 -10.47
CA LYS A 26 -13.28 11.36 -11.05
C LYS A 26 -13.31 10.38 -12.22
N PHE A 27 -12.25 10.38 -13.03
CA PHE A 27 -12.08 9.40 -14.08
C PHE A 27 -11.92 7.96 -13.55
N ALA A 28 -11.09 7.78 -12.53
CA ALA A 28 -10.89 6.48 -11.90
C ALA A 28 -12.19 5.95 -11.27
N GLN A 29 -12.93 6.82 -10.57
CA GLN A 29 -14.24 6.48 -10.01
C GLN A 29 -15.23 6.03 -11.10
N ARG A 30 -15.32 6.76 -12.21
CA ARG A 30 -16.20 6.42 -13.34
C ARG A 30 -15.86 5.07 -13.98
N ILE A 31 -14.56 4.75 -14.11
CA ILE A 31 -14.13 3.43 -14.58
C ILE A 31 -14.56 2.34 -13.59
N GLN A 32 -14.37 2.58 -12.30
CA GLN A 32 -14.71 1.63 -11.25
C GLN A 32 -16.21 1.33 -11.20
N GLU A 33 -17.05 2.37 -11.31
CA GLU A 33 -18.51 2.23 -11.43
C GLU A 33 -18.87 1.39 -12.65
N ARG A 34 -18.21 1.60 -13.80
CA ARG A 34 -18.47 0.81 -15.00
C ARG A 34 -18.06 -0.66 -14.87
N ILE A 35 -16.95 -0.93 -14.19
CA ILE A 35 -16.51 -2.30 -13.89
C ILE A 35 -17.51 -2.97 -12.94
N ALA A 36 -17.99 -2.25 -11.95
CA ALA A 36 -18.96 -2.73 -10.97
C ALA A 36 -20.29 -3.10 -11.64
N ASP A 37 -20.84 -2.20 -12.46
CA ASP A 37 -22.02 -2.45 -13.30
C ASP A 37 -21.85 -3.70 -14.16
N ALA A 38 -20.71 -3.80 -14.84
CA ALA A 38 -20.44 -4.89 -15.77
C ALA A 38 -20.25 -6.25 -15.06
N SER A 39 -19.89 -6.23 -13.79
CA SER A 39 -19.68 -7.42 -12.96
C SER A 39 -20.86 -7.71 -12.03
N ASN A 40 -21.91 -6.87 -12.07
CA ASN A 40 -23.07 -6.92 -11.17
C ASN A 40 -22.67 -6.96 -9.69
N ILE A 41 -21.71 -6.12 -9.31
CA ILE A 41 -21.25 -5.91 -7.94
C ILE A 41 -21.45 -4.44 -7.56
N ASP A 42 -21.45 -4.15 -6.27
CA ASP A 42 -21.53 -2.78 -5.79
C ASP A 42 -20.25 -1.99 -6.10
N ALA A 43 -20.40 -0.75 -6.56
CA ALA A 43 -19.28 0.14 -6.79
C ALA A 43 -18.71 0.59 -5.44
N ILE A 44 -17.46 0.21 -5.17
CA ILE A 44 -16.74 0.69 -4.00
C ILE A 44 -16.38 2.17 -4.23
N PRO A 45 -16.70 3.10 -3.30
CA PRO A 45 -16.34 4.49 -3.46
C PRO A 45 -14.82 4.67 -3.53
N PHE A 46 -14.36 5.51 -4.45
CA PHE A 46 -12.94 5.80 -4.63
C PHE A 46 -12.40 6.58 -3.42
N ASP A 47 -11.83 5.87 -2.44
CA ASP A 47 -11.32 6.46 -1.21
C ASP A 47 -9.81 6.76 -1.29
N LEU A 48 -9.49 8.02 -1.62
CA LEU A 48 -8.13 8.56 -1.56
C LEU A 48 -7.50 8.42 -0.17
N ASN A 49 -8.30 8.27 0.89
CA ASN A 49 -7.78 8.09 2.23
C ASN A 49 -7.14 6.71 2.41
N VAL A 50 -7.50 5.69 1.63
CA VAL A 50 -6.85 4.39 1.69
C VAL A 50 -5.39 4.50 1.25
N LEU A 51 -5.12 5.18 0.14
CA LEU A 51 -3.76 5.41 -0.35
C LEU A 51 -2.94 6.28 0.61
N LYS A 52 -3.57 7.31 1.18
CA LYS A 52 -2.94 8.14 2.23
C LYS A 52 -2.67 7.34 3.49
N ARG A 53 -3.59 6.47 3.92
CA ARG A 53 -3.42 5.60 5.09
C ARG A 53 -2.27 4.61 4.89
N ILE A 54 -2.14 3.99 3.72
CA ILE A 54 -1.02 3.07 3.44
C ILE A 54 0.31 3.82 3.47
N THR A 55 0.37 4.99 2.84
CA THR A 55 1.58 5.83 2.84
C THR A 55 1.96 6.27 4.25
N GLU A 56 0.98 6.70 5.04
CA GLU A 56 1.19 7.16 6.41
C GLU A 56 1.55 6.01 7.35
N GLN A 57 0.94 4.83 7.19
CA GLN A 57 1.32 3.61 7.92
C GLN A 57 2.78 3.24 7.66
N LYS A 58 3.22 3.29 6.39
CA LYS A 58 4.62 3.03 6.04
C LYS A 58 5.56 4.06 6.67
N ARG A 59 5.20 5.36 6.61
CA ARG A 59 5.97 6.44 7.23
C ARG A 59 6.14 6.23 8.74
N ILE A 60 5.06 5.88 9.44
CA ILE A 60 5.06 5.62 10.89
C ILE A 60 5.89 4.37 11.22
N HIS A 61 5.74 3.30 10.44
CA HIS A 61 6.53 2.09 10.60
C HIS A 61 8.03 2.37 10.48
N ASP A 62 8.45 3.03 9.41
CA ASP A 62 9.86 3.34 9.14
C ASP A 62 10.43 4.26 10.24
N TYR A 63 9.66 5.26 10.68
CA TYR A 63 10.02 6.10 11.82
C TYR A 63 10.23 5.27 13.09
N SER A 64 9.28 4.38 13.42
CA SER A 64 9.36 3.54 14.62
C SER A 64 10.55 2.59 14.60
N GLN A 65 10.86 1.98 13.44
CA GLN A 65 12.02 1.12 13.28
C GLN A 65 13.33 1.89 13.52
N ASN A 66 13.44 3.09 12.95
CA ASN A 66 14.63 3.93 13.11
C ASN A 66 14.83 4.37 14.57
N GLN A 67 13.75 4.74 15.26
CA GLN A 67 13.81 5.09 16.68
C GLN A 67 14.21 3.89 17.55
N CYS A 68 13.63 2.71 17.31
CA CYS A 68 14.02 1.49 18.00
C CYS A 68 15.49 1.13 17.75
N ALA A 69 15.96 1.20 16.50
CA ALA A 69 17.36 0.93 16.17
C ALA A 69 18.32 1.91 16.88
N HIS A 70 17.95 3.19 16.97
CA HIS A 70 18.73 4.19 17.68
C HIS A 70 18.77 3.96 19.20
N MET A 71 17.64 3.60 19.81
CA MET A 71 17.60 3.25 21.23
C MET A 71 18.43 1.99 21.53
N ILE A 72 18.36 0.98 20.67
CA ILE A 72 19.16 -0.23 20.83
C ILE A 72 20.65 0.12 20.72
N SER A 73 21.08 0.87 19.70
CA SER A 73 22.49 1.21 19.53
C SER A 73 23.05 2.03 20.69
N THR A 74 22.27 2.98 21.22
CA THR A 74 22.65 3.78 22.39
C THR A 74 22.74 2.93 23.66
N LEU A 75 21.81 2.01 23.90
CA LEU A 75 21.88 1.08 25.03
C LEU A 75 23.07 0.11 24.92
N TYR A 76 23.36 -0.40 23.73
CA TYR A 76 24.55 -1.23 23.50
C TYR A 76 25.84 -0.43 23.72
N ALA A 77 25.93 0.80 23.22
CA ALA A 77 27.07 1.67 23.45
C ALA A 77 27.25 2.00 24.94
N ALA A 78 26.17 2.29 25.66
CA ALA A 78 26.22 2.55 27.10
C ALA A 78 26.63 1.31 27.93
N LYS A 79 26.27 0.10 27.47
CA LYS A 79 26.59 -1.15 28.16
C LYS A 79 27.98 -1.71 27.83
N TYR A 80 28.51 -1.41 26.65
CA TYR A 80 29.74 -2.06 26.13
C TYR A 80 30.82 -1.10 25.60
N GLY A 81 30.54 0.19 25.43
CA GLY A 81 31.52 1.21 25.03
C GLY A 81 31.94 2.02 26.25
N PRO A 82 33.15 1.89 26.83
CA PRO A 82 34.41 1.45 26.21
C PRO A 82 35.10 0.32 26.99
N MET A 83 35.04 -0.92 26.49
CA MET A 83 36.04 -1.94 26.83
C MET A 83 37.21 -1.85 25.82
N ILE A 84 37.82 -0.67 25.70
CA ILE A 84 39.09 -0.52 24.97
C ILE A 84 40.18 -1.07 25.89
N MET A 85 40.76 -2.17 25.43
CA MET A 85 41.81 -2.93 26.09
C MET A 85 42.96 -2.04 26.56
N HIS A 86 43.14 -1.91 27.88
CA HIS A 86 44.48 -1.67 28.42
C HIS A 86 45.20 -3.02 28.46
N ARG A 87 45.89 -3.37 27.36
CA ARG A 87 47.02 -4.31 27.42
C ARG A 87 48.23 -3.52 27.92
N GLY A 88 48.52 -3.64 29.22
CA GLY A 88 49.87 -3.48 29.76
C GLY A 88 50.70 -4.73 29.52
#